data_AF-A0A2N0PTG8-F1
#
_entry.id   AF-A0A2N0PTG8-F1
#
_cell.length_a   1.000
_cell.length_b   1.000
_cell.length_c   1.000
_cell.angle_alpha   90.00
_cell.angle_beta   90.00
_cell.angle_gamma   90.00
#
_symmetry.space_group_name_H-M   'P 1'
#
loop_
_entity.id
_entity.type
_entity.pdbx_description
1 polymer ?
#
loop_
_entity_poly.entity_id
_entity_poly.type
_entity_poly.pdbx_seq_one_letter_code
_entity_poly.pdbx_strand_id
1 'polypeptide(L)'
;MSGSRMTYDKCVECARQRTAVAWCHNCDIAFLKDNFRYWSSGNSKIDELIKHTQLNAKEGMDYLEWIDFDQFDLIENINKRGAFSSIYSAVWMEGPRWKLDEEAEVWTRTGPIKVILKRLDNSQNMSQKFINQLYRYYKCLQNGALTNCFGITKDPASCYMFVLGYYKNGNLYSYLDESIGVLCWRDIIDMLRSISAGLNVIHEHNLIHGHLHGGNVLVESKANSIDAKIADTGLHGPVIDKQISTQIYGVIPFVAPEVFDGNTPTKESDIYSFGMIMWMLSAGVRPYCDKPHDSQLVQQICSGLRPSVISGTPLVFSKLMLQCLNASPSSRPTASHILECLENWISDLSSQFDDTDIPFVNLEKLSLQSSLCHEKAIYYSRPLGSVISSLFDIEFF
;
A
#
# COMPACT_ATOMS: atom_id res chain seq x y z
N MET A 1 -27.34 3.53 8.16
CA MET A 1 -27.68 3.44 9.60
C MET A 1 -27.07 4.65 10.32
N SER A 2 -27.84 5.36 11.13
CA SER A 2 -27.37 6.52 11.91
C SER A 2 -26.36 6.06 12.96
N GLY A 3 -25.09 6.41 12.77
CA GLY A 3 -24.01 6.03 13.68
C GLY A 3 -24.25 6.57 15.09
N SER A 4 -24.35 5.67 16.07
CA SER A 4 -24.27 6.05 17.48
C SER A 4 -22.93 6.74 17.71
N ARG A 5 -22.95 8.01 18.14
CA ARG A 5 -21.75 8.70 18.61
C ARG A 5 -21.20 7.91 19.79
N MET A 6 -20.07 7.21 19.62
CA MET A 6 -19.37 6.61 20.74
C MET A 6 -19.05 7.71 21.74
N THR A 7 -19.55 7.58 22.98
CA THR A 7 -19.21 8.48 24.08
C THR A 7 -18.05 7.87 24.84
N TYR A 8 -16.89 8.51 24.78
CA TYR A 8 -15.72 8.11 25.57
C TYR A 8 -15.82 8.64 27.01
N ASP A 9 -14.94 8.21 27.90
CA ASP A 9 -14.88 8.77 29.25
C ASP A 9 -14.25 10.16 29.29
N LYS A 10 -14.39 10.85 30.43
CA LYS A 10 -13.71 12.13 30.65
C LYS A 10 -12.25 11.87 31.01
N CYS A 11 -11.37 12.73 30.51
CA CYS A 11 -9.95 12.72 30.86
C CYS A 11 -9.77 13.00 32.35
N VAL A 12 -8.99 12.16 33.05
CA VAL A 12 -8.71 12.29 34.49
C VAL A 12 -7.98 13.60 34.82
N GLU A 13 -7.11 14.09 33.92
CA GLU A 13 -6.29 15.28 34.18
C GLU A 13 -7.04 16.60 33.98
N CYS A 14 -7.80 16.74 32.89
CA CYS A 14 -8.44 18.01 32.53
C CYS A 14 -9.98 17.99 32.58
N ALA A 15 -10.59 16.86 32.95
CA ALA A 15 -12.03 16.63 33.04
C ALA A 15 -12.83 16.86 31.74
N ARG A 16 -12.15 17.05 30.59
CA ARG A 16 -12.77 17.20 29.28
C ARG A 16 -13.06 15.84 28.65
N GLN A 17 -14.03 15.83 27.76
CA GLN A 17 -14.42 14.67 26.98
C GLN A 17 -13.25 14.15 26.14
N ARG A 18 -12.90 12.85 26.27
CA ARG A 18 -11.93 12.19 25.39
C ARG A 18 -12.47 12.08 23.97
N THR A 19 -11.57 12.05 22.98
CA THR A 19 -11.91 11.91 21.56
C THR A 19 -11.68 10.50 21.01
N ALA A 20 -10.90 9.69 21.73
CA ALA A 20 -10.67 8.27 21.47
C ALA A 20 -10.33 7.54 22.78
N VAL A 21 -10.24 6.21 22.71
CA VAL A 21 -9.86 5.36 23.85
C VAL A 21 -8.48 5.77 24.36
N ALA A 22 -8.39 6.06 25.67
CA ALA A 22 -7.17 6.51 26.34
C ALA A 22 -6.45 7.69 25.63
N TRP A 23 -7.22 8.58 24.99
CA TRP A 23 -6.68 9.77 24.33
C TRP A 23 -7.53 11.02 24.61
N CYS A 24 -6.89 12.01 25.21
CA CYS A 24 -7.39 13.36 25.39
C CYS A 24 -6.65 14.33 24.48
N HIS A 25 -7.34 14.79 23.43
CA HIS A 25 -6.80 15.78 22.48
C HIS A 25 -6.16 17.03 23.13
N ASN A 26 -6.56 17.46 24.33
CA ASN A 26 -5.88 18.61 24.97
C ASN A 26 -4.60 18.21 25.70
N CYS A 27 -4.66 17.18 26.55
CA CYS A 27 -3.53 16.75 27.36
C CYS A 27 -2.43 16.11 26.51
N ASP A 28 -2.79 15.19 25.61
CA ASP A 28 -1.82 14.48 24.79
C ASP A 28 -1.11 15.40 23.80
N ILE A 29 -1.83 16.34 23.18
CA ILE A 29 -1.22 17.35 22.30
C ILE A 29 -0.33 18.31 23.09
N ALA A 30 -0.71 18.69 24.31
CA ALA A 30 0.16 19.50 25.18
C ALA A 30 1.44 18.75 25.54
N PHE A 31 1.33 17.48 25.92
CA PHE A 31 2.46 16.60 26.19
C PHE A 31 3.39 16.48 24.97
N LEU A 32 2.84 16.28 23.77
CA LEU A 32 3.62 16.23 22.54
C LEU A 32 4.36 17.56 22.28
N LYS A 33 3.67 18.70 22.44
CA LYS A 33 4.28 20.04 22.30
C LYS A 33 5.45 20.27 23.24
N ASP A 34 5.30 19.89 24.51
CA ASP A 34 6.35 20.03 25.51
C ASP A 34 7.61 19.21 25.15
N ASN A 35 7.43 18.15 24.37
CA ASN A 35 8.51 17.30 23.88
C ASN A 35 9.22 17.80 22.62
N PHE A 36 8.67 18.80 21.91
CA PHE A 36 9.25 19.30 20.64
C PHE A 36 10.66 19.89 20.77
N ARG A 37 11.11 20.21 22.00
CA ARG A 37 12.44 20.74 22.29
C ARG A 37 13.49 19.64 22.54
N TYR A 38 13.08 18.38 22.72
CA TYR A 38 13.99 17.29 23.06
C TYR A 38 14.46 16.47 21.86
N TRP A 39 13.92 16.72 20.67
CA TRP A 39 14.33 16.04 19.45
C TRP A 39 14.36 16.99 18.25
N SER A 40 15.21 16.68 17.27
CA SER A 40 15.21 17.29 15.94
C SER A 40 15.83 16.30 14.95
N SER A 41 15.29 16.27 13.74
CA SER A 41 15.83 15.47 12.64
C SER A 41 17.05 16.11 11.96
N GLY A 42 17.40 17.34 12.36
CA GLY A 42 18.36 18.19 11.67
C GLY A 42 17.86 18.77 10.33
N ASN A 43 16.58 18.57 9.99
CA ASN A 43 15.91 19.18 8.83
C ASN A 43 14.59 19.80 9.26
N SER A 44 14.50 21.13 9.19
CA SER A 44 13.33 21.87 9.65
C SER A 44 12.03 21.45 8.96
N LYS A 45 12.08 21.05 7.69
CA LYS A 45 10.89 20.63 6.94
C LYS A 45 10.33 19.29 7.43
N ILE A 46 11.21 18.38 7.84
CA ILE A 46 10.80 17.09 8.41
C ILE A 46 10.31 17.30 9.84
N ASP A 47 10.99 18.15 10.62
CA ASP A 47 10.53 18.51 11.97
C ASP A 47 9.14 19.14 11.93
N GLU A 48 8.89 20.07 11.00
CA GLU A 48 7.59 20.70 10.78
C GLU A 48 6.52 19.70 10.32
N LEU A 49 6.86 18.72 9.49
CA LEU A 49 5.95 17.66 9.06
C LEU A 49 5.54 16.79 10.26
N ILE A 50 6.52 16.27 11.01
CA ILE A 50 6.28 15.41 12.17
C ILE A 50 5.43 16.16 13.21
N LYS A 51 5.82 17.39 13.57
CA LYS A 51 5.05 18.26 14.48
C LYS A 51 3.65 18.51 13.95
N HIS A 52 3.47 18.76 12.65
CA HIS A 52 2.14 18.92 12.07
C HIS A 52 1.28 17.67 12.27
N THR A 53 1.80 16.47 12.02
CA THR A 53 1.03 15.24 12.25
C THR A 53 0.66 15.07 13.73
N GLN A 54 1.62 15.29 14.63
CA GLN A 54 1.43 15.21 16.08
C GLN A 54 0.37 16.20 16.58
N LEU A 55 0.37 17.43 16.07
CA LEU A 55 -0.61 18.47 16.44
C LEU A 55 -2.03 18.22 15.91
N ASN A 56 -2.18 17.38 14.89
CA ASN A 56 -3.46 17.08 14.25
C ASN A 56 -3.95 15.66 14.56
N ALA A 57 -3.26 14.93 15.44
CA ALA A 57 -3.59 13.57 15.84
C ALA A 57 -4.95 13.50 16.55
N LYS A 58 -5.75 12.49 16.19
CA LYS A 58 -7.06 12.26 16.81
C LYS A 58 -7.06 11.14 17.84
N GLU A 59 -6.05 10.30 17.80
CA GLU A 59 -5.81 9.15 18.69
C GLU A 59 -4.31 8.83 18.78
N GLY A 60 -3.94 7.95 19.72
CA GLY A 60 -2.54 7.69 20.08
C GLY A 60 -1.69 7.03 18.98
N MET A 61 -2.30 6.49 17.93
CA MET A 61 -1.60 5.81 16.83
C MET A 61 -1.55 6.63 15.53
N ASP A 62 -2.07 7.86 15.55
CA ASP A 62 -2.46 8.63 14.36
C ASP A 62 -1.47 9.78 14.06
N TYR A 63 -0.18 9.60 14.42
CA TYR A 63 0.89 10.58 14.16
C TYR A 63 2.24 9.92 13.88
N LEU A 64 3.16 10.65 13.23
CA LEU A 64 4.53 10.19 13.00
C LEU A 64 5.41 10.50 14.22
N GLU A 65 6.32 9.58 14.53
CA GLU A 65 7.40 9.81 15.50
C GLU A 65 8.71 10.19 14.80
N TRP A 66 9.49 11.05 15.44
CA TRP A 66 10.93 11.06 15.20
C TRP A 66 11.55 9.95 16.04
N ILE A 67 12.28 9.04 15.39
CA ILE A 67 12.87 7.87 16.05
C ILE A 67 14.38 7.93 15.87
N ASP A 68 15.10 8.03 16.99
CA ASP A 68 16.56 8.05 16.97
C ASP A 68 17.10 6.71 16.45
N PHE A 69 18.12 6.78 15.61
CA PHE A 69 18.60 5.61 14.87
C PHE A 69 19.25 4.54 15.76
N ASP A 70 19.72 4.94 16.94
CA ASP A 70 20.30 4.06 17.96
C ASP A 70 19.27 3.14 18.64
N GLN A 71 17.97 3.36 18.43
CA GLN A 71 16.91 2.47 18.91
C GLN A 71 16.73 1.21 18.04
N PHE A 72 17.46 1.10 16.93
CA PHE A 72 17.37 -0.01 15.99
C PHE A 72 18.57 -0.96 16.08
N ASP A 73 18.28 -2.23 16.33
CA ASP A 73 19.25 -3.33 16.33
C ASP A 73 19.03 -4.27 15.14
N LEU A 74 20.02 -5.14 14.89
CA LEU A 74 19.97 -6.20 13.86
C LEU A 74 19.55 -5.67 12.47
N ILE A 75 20.16 -4.56 12.06
CA ILE A 75 19.83 -3.91 10.79
C ILE A 75 20.41 -4.73 9.63
N GLU A 76 19.53 -5.23 8.77
CA GLU A 76 19.87 -6.07 7.62
C GLU A 76 19.33 -5.45 6.32
N ASN A 77 20.18 -5.35 5.29
CA ASN A 77 19.75 -4.94 3.97
C ASN A 77 19.05 -6.13 3.28
N ILE A 78 17.76 -5.99 2.97
CA ILE A 78 16.99 -7.07 2.35
C ILE A 78 17.07 -7.08 0.82
N ASN A 79 17.94 -6.27 0.23
CA ASN A 79 18.31 -6.21 -1.20
C ASN A 79 17.14 -6.12 -2.20
N LYS A 80 15.94 -5.75 -1.73
CA LYS A 80 14.80 -5.40 -2.58
C LYS A 80 15.03 -3.98 -3.11
N ARG A 81 15.69 -3.86 -4.27
CA ARG A 81 15.94 -2.57 -4.91
C ARG A 81 14.64 -2.01 -5.48
N GLY A 82 14.15 -0.92 -4.87
CA GLY A 82 13.25 0.00 -5.56
C GLY A 82 14.04 0.90 -6.52
N ALA A 83 13.35 1.61 -7.42
CA ALA A 83 14.01 2.56 -8.31
C ALA A 83 14.70 3.73 -7.57
N PHE A 84 14.22 4.06 -6.36
CA PHE A 84 14.63 5.26 -5.60
C PHE A 84 14.85 5.01 -4.09
N SER A 85 14.77 3.75 -3.66
CA SER A 85 14.85 3.42 -2.24
C SER A 85 15.51 2.07 -2.01
N SER A 86 16.26 2.01 -0.91
CA SER A 86 16.83 0.79 -0.37
C SER A 86 16.01 0.34 0.84
N ILE A 87 15.73 -0.96 0.95
CA ILE A 87 14.88 -1.50 2.03
C ILE A 87 15.75 -2.31 2.99
N TYR A 88 15.58 -2.06 4.28
CA TYR A 88 16.23 -2.79 5.36
C TYR A 88 15.17 -3.35 6.31
N SER A 89 15.49 -4.43 7.01
CA SER A 89 14.77 -4.83 8.22
C SER A 89 15.60 -4.50 9.44
N ALA A 90 14.94 -4.22 10.56
CA ALA A 90 15.58 -3.98 11.86
C ALA A 90 14.67 -4.43 13.00
N VAL A 91 15.21 -4.51 14.21
CA VAL A 91 14.45 -4.63 15.46
C VAL A 91 14.41 -3.27 16.12
N TRP A 92 13.22 -2.69 16.28
CA TRP A 92 13.01 -1.48 17.06
C TRP A 92 12.80 -1.87 18.53
N MET A 93 13.77 -1.52 19.38
CA MET A 93 13.82 -1.99 20.78
C MET A 93 12.71 -1.41 21.65
N GLU A 94 12.39 -0.13 21.47
CA GLU A 94 11.30 0.53 22.19
C GLU A 94 9.93 0.23 21.57
N GLY A 95 9.85 0.13 20.23
CA GLY A 95 8.58 -0.08 19.53
C GLY A 95 7.60 1.10 19.63
N PRO A 96 6.43 0.99 18.98
CA PRO A 96 5.40 2.03 19.01
C PRO A 96 4.63 1.99 20.34
N ARG A 97 3.97 3.11 20.70
CA ARG A 97 3.09 3.17 21.88
C ARG A 97 1.70 2.58 21.62
N TRP A 98 1.64 1.28 21.34
CA TRP A 98 0.42 0.63 20.82
C TRP A 98 -0.21 -0.41 21.75
N LYS A 99 0.27 -0.54 22.99
CA LYS A 99 -0.35 -1.42 23.99
C LYS A 99 -1.05 -0.58 25.05
N LEU A 100 -2.37 -0.65 25.08
CA LEU A 100 -3.14 -0.04 26.14
C LEU A 100 -2.96 -0.84 27.43
N ASP A 101 -2.50 -0.16 28.47
CA ASP A 101 -2.66 -0.61 29.84
C ASP A 101 -4.06 -0.16 30.29
N GLU A 102 -5.00 -1.10 30.40
CA GLU A 102 -6.40 -0.79 30.74
C GLU A 102 -6.55 -0.29 32.18
N GLU A 103 -5.68 -0.73 33.10
CA GLU A 103 -5.73 -0.30 34.51
C GLU A 103 -5.20 1.12 34.67
N ALA A 104 -4.10 1.43 33.99
CA ALA A 104 -3.51 2.77 34.01
C ALA A 104 -4.18 3.75 33.04
N GLU A 105 -4.95 3.25 32.07
CA GLU A 105 -5.47 3.98 30.91
C GLU A 105 -4.39 4.73 30.11
N VAL A 106 -3.22 4.10 29.93
CA VAL A 106 -2.08 4.69 29.22
C VAL A 106 -1.58 3.78 28.11
N TRP A 107 -1.23 4.38 26.97
CA TRP A 107 -0.55 3.69 25.88
C TRP A 107 0.94 3.49 26.18
N THR A 108 1.34 2.23 26.25
CA THR A 108 2.72 1.77 26.54
C THR A 108 3.44 1.31 25.26
N ARG A 109 4.77 1.39 25.31
CA ARG A 109 5.70 0.94 24.27
C ARG A 109 5.62 -0.60 24.11
N THR A 110 5.60 -1.10 22.88
CA THR A 110 5.41 -2.53 22.57
C THR A 110 6.65 -3.25 22.06
N GLY A 111 7.83 -2.62 22.15
CA GLY A 111 9.08 -3.23 21.74
C GLY A 111 9.51 -4.42 22.62
N PRO A 112 10.46 -5.24 22.12
CA PRO A 112 11.09 -5.14 20.81
C PRO A 112 10.19 -5.67 19.68
N ILE A 113 10.13 -4.96 18.55
CA ILE A 113 9.39 -5.40 17.36
C ILE A 113 10.24 -5.36 16.09
N LYS A 114 9.95 -6.25 15.13
CA LYS A 114 10.57 -6.19 13.81
C LYS A 114 9.90 -5.11 12.96
N VAL A 115 10.70 -4.30 12.27
CA VAL A 115 10.25 -3.19 11.40
C VAL A 115 10.96 -3.21 10.06
N ILE A 116 10.42 -2.47 9.10
CA ILE A 116 11.06 -2.17 7.81
C ILE A 116 11.55 -0.72 7.84
N LEU A 117 12.81 -0.50 7.45
CA LEU A 117 13.37 0.82 7.22
C LEU A 117 13.47 1.06 5.72
N LYS A 118 12.56 1.89 5.18
CA LYS A 118 12.60 2.32 3.77
C LYS A 118 13.48 3.55 3.65
N ARG A 119 14.72 3.36 3.24
CA ARG A 119 15.72 4.41 3.05
C ARG A 119 15.43 5.20 1.78
N LEU A 120 15.39 6.52 1.91
CA LEU A 120 15.28 7.45 0.80
C LEU A 120 16.70 7.82 0.33
N ASP A 121 17.11 7.31 -0.81
CA ASP A 121 18.47 7.54 -1.29
C ASP A 121 18.66 9.01 -1.72
N ASN A 122 19.76 9.63 -1.28
CA ASN A 122 20.10 11.05 -1.52
C ASN A 122 19.10 12.06 -0.91
N SER A 123 18.40 11.68 0.17
CA SER A 123 17.40 12.53 0.80
C SER A 123 17.94 13.76 1.54
N GLN A 124 19.27 13.96 1.60
CA GLN A 124 19.85 15.18 2.18
C GLN A 124 19.35 16.44 1.45
N ASN A 125 19.05 16.31 0.16
CA ASN A 125 18.55 17.38 -0.71
C ASN A 125 17.08 17.18 -1.09
N MET A 126 16.26 16.69 -0.16
CA MET A 126 14.84 16.43 -0.40
C MET A 126 14.11 17.68 -0.92
N SER A 127 13.37 17.51 -2.01
CA SER A 127 12.66 18.60 -2.67
C SER A 127 11.45 19.07 -1.85
N GLN A 128 11.08 20.34 -2.00
CA GLN A 128 9.84 20.87 -1.41
C GLN A 128 8.61 20.15 -1.98
N LYS A 129 8.66 19.73 -3.25
CA LYS A 129 7.59 18.96 -3.90
C LYS A 129 7.33 17.64 -3.19
N PHE A 130 8.38 16.91 -2.81
CA PHE A 130 8.25 15.67 -2.05
C PHE A 130 7.71 15.91 -0.63
N ILE A 131 8.19 16.94 0.08
CA ILE A 131 7.62 17.31 1.39
C ILE A 131 6.13 17.65 1.28
N ASN A 132 5.73 18.45 0.28
CA ASN A 132 4.33 18.79 0.06
C ASN A 132 3.47 17.55 -0.26
N GLN A 133 4.05 16.55 -0.94
CA GLN A 133 3.40 15.26 -1.14
C GLN A 133 3.17 14.57 0.22
N LEU A 134 4.18 14.47 1.09
CA LEU A 134 4.00 13.88 2.42
C LEU A 134 2.90 14.58 3.23
N TYR A 135 2.83 15.92 3.19
CA TYR A 135 1.74 16.69 3.80
C TYR A 135 0.34 16.39 3.23
N ARG A 136 0.24 15.96 1.97
CA ARG A 136 -1.05 15.55 1.39
C ARG A 136 -1.44 14.15 1.85
N TYR A 137 -0.47 13.24 1.97
CA TYR A 137 -0.69 11.82 2.22
C TYR A 137 -0.60 11.41 3.70
N TYR A 138 -0.20 12.28 4.64
CA TYR A 138 0.04 11.86 6.03
C TYR A 138 -1.16 11.17 6.70
N LYS A 139 -2.39 11.64 6.43
CA LYS A 139 -3.62 11.01 6.94
C LYS A 139 -3.83 9.59 6.41
N CYS A 140 -3.33 9.29 5.22
CA CYS A 140 -3.32 7.95 4.68
C CYS A 140 -2.20 7.12 5.32
N LEU A 141 -1.00 7.69 5.50
CA LEU A 141 0.13 6.99 6.14
C LEU A 141 -0.16 6.51 7.58
N GLN A 142 -1.12 7.14 8.25
CA GLN A 142 -1.52 6.85 9.63
C GLN A 142 -2.80 6.03 9.75
N ASN A 143 -3.44 5.69 8.62
CA ASN A 143 -4.69 4.96 8.64
C ASN A 143 -4.45 3.44 8.72
N GLY A 144 -5.13 2.76 9.65
CA GLY A 144 -4.99 1.30 9.87
C GLY A 144 -5.46 0.40 8.71
N ALA A 145 -6.16 0.94 7.70
CA ALA A 145 -6.46 0.23 6.46
C ALA A 145 -5.24 0.16 5.51
N LEU A 146 -4.20 0.96 5.78
CA LEU A 146 -2.96 1.05 5.01
C LEU A 146 -1.80 0.46 5.81
N THR A 147 -0.62 0.42 5.18
CA THR A 147 0.61 -0.04 5.85
C THR A 147 0.98 0.93 6.97
N ASN A 148 1.26 0.39 8.15
CA ASN A 148 1.65 1.19 9.31
C ASN A 148 2.93 1.97 9.05
N CYS A 149 2.88 3.29 9.20
CA CYS A 149 4.03 4.18 9.19
C CYS A 149 4.22 4.77 10.59
N PHE A 150 5.19 4.25 11.33
CA PHE A 150 5.45 4.66 12.72
C PHE A 150 6.13 6.02 12.81
N GLY A 151 6.95 6.35 11.82
CA GLY A 151 7.77 7.55 11.91
C GLY A 151 8.89 7.64 10.90
N ILE A 152 9.82 8.54 11.21
CA ILE A 152 10.99 8.84 10.39
C ILE A 152 12.23 8.74 11.28
N THR A 153 13.29 8.15 10.72
CA THR A 153 14.63 8.14 11.31
C THR A 153 15.66 8.65 10.29
N LYS A 154 16.91 8.78 10.70
CA LYS A 154 18.04 9.18 9.84
C LYS A 154 19.23 8.28 10.09
N ASP A 155 19.71 7.65 9.04
CA ASP A 155 20.85 6.74 9.12
C ASP A 155 22.18 7.49 9.37
N PRO A 156 23.27 6.78 9.72
CA PRO A 156 24.59 7.38 9.91
C PRO A 156 25.16 8.03 8.64
N ALA A 157 24.67 7.65 7.46
CA ALA A 157 25.01 8.27 6.18
C ALA A 157 24.14 9.50 5.84
N SER A 158 23.39 10.01 6.83
CA SER A 158 22.51 11.17 6.74
C SER A 158 21.33 11.05 5.75
N CYS A 159 20.93 9.83 5.39
CA CYS A 159 19.70 9.58 4.64
C CYS A 159 18.53 9.34 5.59
N TYR A 160 17.38 9.92 5.25
CA TYR A 160 16.13 9.72 5.96
C TYR A 160 15.51 8.38 5.59
N MET A 161 14.89 7.73 6.57
CA MET A 161 14.22 6.45 6.39
C MET A 161 12.83 6.51 7.01
N PHE A 162 11.84 5.95 6.31
CA PHE A 162 10.53 5.69 6.92
C PHE A 162 10.59 4.38 7.71
N VAL A 163 10.04 4.41 8.92
CA VAL A 163 9.93 3.28 9.82
C VAL A 163 8.53 2.68 9.66
N LEU A 164 8.46 1.52 9.00
CA LEU A 164 7.22 0.88 8.57
C LEU A 164 7.00 -0.46 9.28
N GLY A 165 5.73 -0.89 9.35
CA GLY A 165 5.37 -2.23 9.82
C GLY A 165 6.09 -3.34 9.04
N TYR A 166 6.54 -4.37 9.74
CA TYR A 166 7.05 -5.60 9.13
C TYR A 166 5.92 -6.61 8.90
N TYR A 167 5.78 -7.09 7.67
CA TYR A 167 4.76 -8.06 7.27
C TYR A 167 5.44 -9.38 6.92
N LYS A 168 5.20 -10.42 7.73
CA LYS A 168 5.93 -11.70 7.68
C LYS A 168 5.80 -12.39 6.32
N ASN A 169 4.61 -12.36 5.71
CA ASN A 169 4.34 -13.00 4.42
C ASN A 169 4.79 -12.15 3.22
N GLY A 170 5.42 -11.00 3.46
CA GLY A 170 5.95 -10.14 2.41
C GLY A 170 4.87 -9.49 1.55
N ASN A 171 5.20 -9.28 0.28
CA ASN A 171 4.26 -8.72 -0.69
C ASN A 171 3.48 -9.82 -1.41
N LEU A 172 2.40 -9.44 -2.10
CA LEU A 172 1.48 -10.38 -2.74
C LEU A 172 2.16 -11.27 -3.78
N TYR A 173 3.23 -10.80 -4.44
CA TYR A 173 4.04 -11.66 -5.32
C TYR A 173 4.75 -12.77 -4.56
N SER A 174 5.42 -12.43 -3.45
CA SER A 174 6.13 -13.41 -2.61
C SER A 174 5.13 -14.39 -1.98
N TYR A 175 3.99 -13.86 -1.53
CA TYR A 175 2.93 -14.67 -0.93
C TYR A 175 2.35 -15.70 -1.91
N LEU A 176 2.10 -15.34 -3.18
CA LEU A 176 1.60 -16.28 -4.19
C LEU A 176 2.61 -17.36 -4.60
N ASP A 177 3.90 -17.00 -4.61
CA ASP A 177 5.00 -17.92 -4.88
C ASP A 177 5.15 -18.96 -3.76
N GLU A 178 5.02 -18.53 -2.49
CA GLU A 178 5.13 -19.41 -1.30
C GLU A 178 3.86 -20.22 -1.04
N SER A 179 2.67 -19.66 -1.30
CA SER A 179 1.37 -20.26 -0.98
C SER A 179 0.85 -21.17 -2.10
N ILE A 180 1.71 -22.04 -2.66
CA ILE A 180 1.41 -22.88 -3.83
C ILE A 180 0.11 -23.70 -3.62
N GLY A 181 -1.01 -23.20 -4.15
CA GLY A 181 -2.27 -23.93 -4.29
C GLY A 181 -3.19 -23.91 -3.07
N VAL A 182 -2.98 -23.04 -2.07
CA VAL A 182 -3.70 -23.08 -0.78
C VAL A 182 -4.62 -21.88 -0.54
N LEU A 183 -4.97 -21.08 -1.55
CA LEU A 183 -5.94 -19.99 -1.37
C LEU A 183 -7.36 -20.47 -1.66
N CYS A 184 -8.27 -20.23 -0.73
CA CYS A 184 -9.70 -20.37 -0.95
C CYS A 184 -10.34 -19.02 -1.32
N TRP A 185 -11.59 -19.04 -1.76
CA TRP A 185 -12.30 -17.81 -2.15
C TRP A 185 -12.46 -16.84 -0.98
N ARG A 186 -12.67 -17.37 0.24
CA ARG A 186 -12.72 -16.54 1.45
C ARG A 186 -11.45 -15.72 1.62
N ASP A 187 -10.27 -16.35 1.50
CA ASP A 187 -8.98 -15.66 1.63
C ASP A 187 -8.81 -14.55 0.59
N ILE A 188 -9.19 -14.83 -0.66
CA ILE A 188 -9.12 -13.87 -1.77
C ILE A 188 -10.02 -12.66 -1.49
N ILE A 189 -11.25 -12.90 -1.06
CA ILE A 189 -12.23 -11.85 -0.79
C ILE A 189 -11.81 -11.03 0.43
N ASP A 190 -11.29 -11.65 1.49
CA ASP A 190 -10.79 -10.93 2.67
C ASP A 190 -9.61 -10.02 2.31
N MET A 191 -8.63 -10.50 1.54
CA MET A 191 -7.54 -9.66 1.03
C MET A 191 -8.07 -8.51 0.17
N LEU A 192 -8.98 -8.78 -0.77
CA LEU A 192 -9.53 -7.77 -1.66
C LEU A 192 -10.34 -6.71 -0.91
N ARG A 193 -11.10 -7.12 0.12
CA ARG A 193 -11.83 -6.18 0.98
C ARG A 193 -10.84 -5.23 1.65
N SER A 194 -9.78 -5.74 2.27
CA SER A 194 -8.79 -4.88 2.94
C SER A 194 -8.06 -3.96 1.97
N ILE A 195 -7.69 -4.45 0.78
CA ILE A 195 -7.10 -3.61 -0.28
C ILE A 195 -8.11 -2.52 -0.71
N SER A 196 -9.38 -2.86 -0.91
CA SER A 196 -10.40 -1.88 -1.30
C SER A 196 -10.69 -0.84 -0.20
N ALA A 197 -10.62 -1.23 1.08
CA ALA A 197 -10.74 -0.32 2.20
C ALA A 197 -9.60 0.70 2.22
N GLY A 198 -8.35 0.24 2.08
CA GLY A 198 -7.18 1.11 1.97
C GLY A 198 -7.27 2.04 0.75
N LEU A 199 -7.70 1.53 -0.40
CA LEU A 199 -7.86 2.34 -1.61
C LEU A 199 -8.98 3.38 -1.47
N ASN A 200 -10.10 3.02 -0.84
CA ASN A 200 -11.21 3.93 -0.58
C ASN A 200 -10.76 5.10 0.32
N VAL A 201 -9.98 4.83 1.38
CA VAL A 201 -9.40 5.89 2.23
C VAL A 201 -8.56 6.88 1.42
N ILE A 202 -7.72 6.40 0.49
CA ILE A 202 -6.93 7.27 -0.40
C ILE A 202 -7.86 8.12 -1.27
N HIS A 203 -8.87 7.50 -1.89
CA HIS A 203 -9.78 8.18 -2.82
C HIS A 203 -10.71 9.18 -2.14
N GLU A 204 -11.16 8.92 -0.91
CA GLU A 204 -11.98 9.85 -0.09
C GLU A 204 -11.21 11.12 0.27
N HIS A 205 -9.89 11.03 0.40
CA HIS A 205 -9.02 12.20 0.58
C HIS A 205 -8.72 12.94 -0.73
N ASN A 206 -9.35 12.56 -1.84
CA ASN A 206 -9.05 13.07 -3.19
C ASN A 206 -7.59 12.85 -3.61
N LEU A 207 -7.01 11.76 -3.15
CA LEU A 207 -5.68 11.30 -3.52
C LEU A 207 -5.78 10.11 -4.46
N ILE A 208 -4.65 9.75 -5.05
CA ILE A 208 -4.50 8.68 -6.03
C ILE A 208 -3.28 7.87 -5.59
N HIS A 209 -3.38 6.55 -5.56
CA HIS A 209 -2.22 5.73 -5.23
C HIS A 209 -1.17 5.83 -6.35
N GLY A 210 -1.60 5.67 -7.61
CA GLY A 210 -0.83 5.91 -8.83
C GLY A 210 0.19 4.82 -9.20
N HIS A 211 0.51 3.95 -8.24
CA HIS A 211 1.47 2.84 -8.41
C HIS A 211 0.97 1.55 -7.76
N LEU A 212 -0.33 1.26 -7.84
CA LEU A 212 -0.89 0.08 -7.19
C LEU A 212 -0.52 -1.17 -8.01
N HIS A 213 0.09 -2.16 -7.38
CA HIS A 213 0.41 -3.46 -7.97
C HIS A 213 0.70 -4.47 -6.85
N GLY A 214 0.78 -5.76 -7.16
CA GLY A 214 1.02 -6.81 -6.14
C GLY A 214 2.33 -6.68 -5.34
N GLY A 215 3.28 -5.87 -5.79
CA GLY A 215 4.51 -5.58 -5.06
C GLY A 215 4.34 -4.55 -3.95
N ASN A 216 3.29 -3.72 -4.06
CA ASN A 216 2.88 -2.69 -3.11
C ASN A 216 1.65 -3.12 -2.30
N VAL A 217 1.33 -4.42 -2.28
CA VAL A 217 0.32 -5.02 -1.41
C VAL A 217 1.06 -5.98 -0.49
N LEU A 218 1.05 -5.70 0.81
CA LEU A 218 1.68 -6.52 1.84
C LEU A 218 0.64 -7.45 2.48
N VAL A 219 0.99 -8.71 2.68
CA VAL A 219 0.09 -9.72 3.21
C VAL A 219 0.47 -10.05 4.66
N GLU A 220 -0.54 -10.18 5.51
CA GLU A 220 -0.42 -10.75 6.85
C GLU A 220 -1.39 -11.92 6.98
N SER A 221 -0.84 -13.13 6.97
CA SER A 221 -1.61 -14.37 7.16
C SER A 221 -1.33 -14.95 8.55
N LYS A 222 -2.39 -15.16 9.31
CA LYS A 222 -2.43 -15.84 10.61
C LYS A 222 -3.31 -17.08 10.48
N ALA A 223 -3.25 -17.99 11.46
CA ALA A 223 -3.87 -19.31 11.38
C ALA A 223 -5.34 -19.32 10.91
N ASN A 224 -6.14 -18.29 11.25
CA ASN A 224 -7.56 -18.19 10.90
C ASN A 224 -7.95 -16.86 10.25
N SER A 225 -6.98 -16.06 9.80
CA SER A 225 -7.28 -14.74 9.21
C SER A 225 -6.19 -14.32 8.26
N ILE A 226 -6.58 -13.81 7.10
CA ILE A 226 -5.68 -13.15 6.17
C ILE A 226 -6.07 -11.68 6.03
N ASP A 227 -5.07 -10.82 5.99
CA ASP A 227 -5.23 -9.40 5.75
C ASP A 227 -4.22 -8.94 4.69
N ALA A 228 -4.54 -7.84 4.01
CA ALA A 228 -3.67 -7.22 3.03
C ALA A 228 -3.69 -5.70 3.18
N LYS A 229 -2.51 -5.07 3.15
CA LYS A 229 -2.34 -3.62 3.29
C LYS A 229 -1.69 -3.04 2.05
N ILE A 230 -2.20 -1.91 1.57
CA ILE A 230 -1.53 -1.12 0.53
C ILE A 230 -0.32 -0.42 1.17
N ALA A 231 0.84 -0.54 0.53
CA ALA A 231 2.10 0.11 0.90
C ALA A 231 2.42 1.26 -0.05
N ASP A 232 3.51 2.01 0.22
CA ASP A 232 4.05 3.05 -0.68
C ASP A 232 3.09 4.22 -1.04
N THR A 233 2.04 4.40 -0.24
CA THR A 233 1.07 5.50 -0.37
C THR A 233 1.75 6.85 -0.14
N GLY A 234 1.83 7.69 -1.18
CA GLY A 234 2.50 8.99 -1.10
C GLY A 234 4.04 8.92 -0.97
N LEU A 235 4.65 7.74 -1.11
CA LEU A 235 6.11 7.52 -1.02
C LEU A 235 6.73 7.15 -2.38
N HIS A 236 6.08 7.56 -3.47
CA HIS A 236 6.50 7.29 -4.83
C HIS A 236 7.22 8.49 -5.48
N GLY A 237 7.97 8.19 -6.54
CA GLY A 237 8.71 9.18 -7.33
C GLY A 237 10.07 9.56 -6.74
N PRO A 238 10.84 10.40 -7.46
CA PRO A 238 12.16 10.83 -7.02
C PRO A 238 12.06 11.82 -5.85
N VAL A 239 12.93 11.62 -4.85
CA VAL A 239 13.04 12.48 -3.65
C VAL A 239 13.62 13.86 -4.00
N ILE A 240 14.50 13.89 -5.01
CA ILE A 240 15.12 15.09 -5.57
C ILE A 240 14.35 15.53 -6.81
N ASP A 241 14.12 16.84 -6.94
CA ASP A 241 13.56 17.45 -8.14
C ASP A 241 14.63 17.53 -9.24
N LYS A 242 14.95 16.39 -9.85
CA LYS A 242 15.58 16.40 -11.18
C LYS A 242 14.45 16.63 -12.19
N GLN A 243 14.70 17.41 -13.25
CA GLN A 243 13.79 17.69 -14.37
C GLN A 243 13.34 16.44 -15.17
N ILE A 244 13.09 15.30 -14.52
CA ILE A 244 12.54 14.06 -15.08
C ILE A 244 11.00 14.19 -15.14
N SER A 245 10.48 15.37 -15.49
CA SER A 245 9.11 15.79 -15.19
C SER A 245 8.03 15.18 -16.07
N THR A 246 8.32 14.13 -16.83
CA THR A 246 7.36 13.50 -17.77
C THR A 246 7.44 11.98 -17.83
N GLN A 247 8.26 11.34 -17.00
CA GLN A 247 8.47 9.90 -17.12
C GLN A 247 7.40 9.13 -16.34
N ILE A 248 6.62 8.31 -17.04
CA ILE A 248 5.68 7.36 -16.41
C ILE A 248 6.50 6.27 -15.70
N TYR A 249 6.13 5.95 -14.47
CA TYR A 249 6.72 4.88 -13.67
C TYR A 249 5.66 3.86 -13.31
N GLY A 250 5.98 2.58 -13.44
CA GLY A 250 5.05 1.53 -13.01
C GLY A 250 5.49 0.13 -13.41
N VAL A 251 4.55 -0.79 -13.25
CA VAL A 251 4.66 -2.20 -13.66
C VAL A 251 3.64 -2.44 -14.75
N ILE A 252 4.09 -2.59 -16.01
CA ILE A 252 3.26 -2.55 -17.23
C ILE A 252 1.90 -3.26 -17.09
N PRO A 253 1.82 -4.52 -16.63
CA PRO A 253 0.54 -5.21 -16.49
C PRO A 253 -0.51 -4.51 -15.63
N PHE A 254 -0.10 -3.69 -14.65
CA PHE A 254 -1.00 -2.99 -13.73
C PHE A 254 -1.29 -1.56 -14.16
N VAL A 255 -0.57 -1.02 -15.15
CA VAL A 255 -0.77 0.36 -15.61
C VAL A 255 -1.97 0.42 -16.55
N ALA A 256 -2.92 1.30 -16.24
CA ALA A 256 -4.13 1.50 -17.05
C ALA A 256 -3.78 2.04 -18.45
N PRO A 257 -4.54 1.67 -19.50
CA PRO A 257 -4.23 2.05 -20.88
C PRO A 257 -4.09 3.56 -21.06
N GLU A 258 -4.98 4.35 -20.46
CA GLU A 258 -4.97 5.81 -20.58
C GLU A 258 -3.71 6.46 -19.97
N VAL A 259 -3.03 5.79 -19.03
CA VAL A 259 -1.80 6.32 -18.40
C VAL A 259 -0.62 6.22 -19.36
N PHE A 260 -0.62 5.26 -20.30
CA PHE A 260 0.44 5.14 -21.30
C PHE A 260 0.44 6.29 -22.31
N ASP A 261 -0.71 6.91 -22.55
CA ASP A 261 -0.89 8.03 -23.49
C ASP A 261 -0.41 9.38 -22.91
N GLY A 262 0.46 9.35 -21.90
CA GLY A 262 1.01 10.55 -21.25
C GLY A 262 0.09 11.17 -20.19
N ASN A 263 -1.05 10.57 -19.90
CA ASN A 263 -1.93 11.05 -18.83
C ASN A 263 -1.33 10.76 -17.45
N THR A 264 -1.53 11.68 -16.51
CA THR A 264 -1.22 11.43 -15.11
C THR A 264 -2.16 10.35 -14.56
N PRO A 265 -1.68 9.46 -13.65
CA PRO A 265 -2.55 8.51 -12.97
C PRO A 265 -3.77 9.21 -12.35
N THR A 266 -4.91 8.53 -12.39
CA THR A 266 -6.20 8.96 -11.83
C THR A 266 -6.75 7.93 -10.84
N LYS A 267 -7.85 8.26 -10.15
CA LYS A 267 -8.54 7.31 -9.27
C LYS A 267 -8.99 6.07 -10.05
N GLU A 268 -9.52 6.28 -11.25
CA GLU A 268 -9.98 5.22 -12.16
C GLU A 268 -8.81 4.34 -12.63
N SER A 269 -7.60 4.90 -12.78
CA SER A 269 -6.40 4.11 -13.10
C SER A 269 -5.96 3.21 -11.93
N ASP A 270 -6.19 3.63 -10.67
CA ASP A 270 -6.00 2.74 -9.52
C ASP A 270 -7.01 1.58 -9.55
N ILE A 271 -8.25 1.84 -9.99
CA ILE A 271 -9.29 0.81 -10.11
C ILE A 271 -8.91 -0.22 -11.17
N TYR A 272 -8.32 0.19 -12.28
CA TYR A 272 -7.75 -0.74 -13.25
C TYR A 272 -6.67 -1.63 -12.61
N SER A 273 -5.76 -1.00 -11.86
CA SER A 273 -4.69 -1.72 -11.13
C SER A 273 -5.27 -2.74 -10.14
N PHE A 274 -6.35 -2.37 -9.44
CA PHE A 274 -7.12 -3.25 -8.55
C PHE A 274 -7.73 -4.43 -9.33
N GLY A 275 -8.32 -4.20 -10.50
CA GLY A 275 -8.83 -5.26 -11.37
C GLY A 275 -7.75 -6.27 -11.79
N MET A 276 -6.52 -5.80 -12.04
CA MET A 276 -5.39 -6.69 -12.33
C MET A 276 -4.94 -7.49 -11.10
N ILE A 277 -5.08 -6.93 -9.88
CA ILE A 277 -4.87 -7.67 -8.62
C ILE A 277 -5.95 -8.74 -8.44
N MET A 278 -7.23 -8.42 -8.70
CA MET A 278 -8.32 -9.40 -8.67
C MET A 278 -8.03 -10.58 -9.61
N TRP A 279 -7.62 -10.28 -10.85
CA TRP A 279 -7.26 -11.32 -11.80
C TRP A 279 -6.08 -12.17 -11.29
N MET A 280 -5.02 -11.53 -10.79
CA MET A 280 -3.83 -12.22 -10.28
C MET A 280 -4.16 -13.18 -9.13
N LEU A 281 -5.05 -12.77 -8.22
CA LEU A 281 -5.51 -13.62 -7.12
C LEU A 281 -6.34 -14.81 -7.63
N SER A 282 -7.27 -14.56 -8.57
CA SER A 282 -8.08 -15.63 -9.15
C SER A 282 -7.26 -16.62 -9.99
N ALA A 283 -6.23 -16.14 -10.69
CA ALA A 283 -5.37 -16.99 -11.51
C ALA A 283 -4.29 -17.69 -10.68
N GLY A 284 -3.89 -17.11 -9.54
CA GLY A 284 -2.79 -17.59 -8.72
C GLY A 284 -1.41 -17.42 -9.37
N VAL A 285 -1.32 -16.63 -10.44
CA VAL A 285 -0.10 -16.31 -11.20
C VAL A 285 -0.06 -14.83 -11.55
N ARG A 286 1.13 -14.31 -11.85
CA ARG A 286 1.31 -12.89 -12.17
C ARG A 286 0.76 -12.57 -13.57
N PRO A 287 0.13 -11.41 -13.80
CA PRO A 287 -0.48 -11.11 -15.09
C PRO A 287 0.54 -10.98 -16.21
N TYR A 288 0.23 -11.58 -17.37
CA TYR A 288 1.07 -11.61 -18.58
C TYR A 288 2.49 -12.17 -18.37
N CYS A 289 2.66 -13.08 -17.41
CA CYS A 289 3.97 -13.63 -17.08
C CYS A 289 4.61 -14.44 -18.21
N ASP A 290 3.82 -14.87 -19.18
CA ASP A 290 4.21 -15.62 -20.38
C ASP A 290 4.84 -14.75 -21.48
N LYS A 291 4.89 -13.42 -21.32
CA LYS A 291 5.32 -12.48 -22.37
C LYS A 291 6.37 -11.48 -21.87
N PRO A 292 7.20 -10.92 -22.77
CA PRO A 292 8.04 -9.78 -22.43
C PRO A 292 7.18 -8.58 -22.03
N HIS A 293 7.61 -7.82 -21.02
CA HIS A 293 6.96 -6.57 -20.63
C HIS A 293 7.60 -5.41 -21.38
N ASP A 294 7.35 -5.30 -22.67
CA ASP A 294 7.92 -4.29 -23.57
C ASP A 294 6.82 -3.44 -24.24
N SER A 295 7.19 -2.68 -25.28
CA SER A 295 6.29 -1.77 -25.97
C SER A 295 5.19 -2.50 -26.74
N GLN A 296 5.45 -3.72 -27.20
CA GLN A 296 4.43 -4.54 -27.85
C GLN A 296 3.31 -4.90 -26.87
N LEU A 297 3.65 -5.28 -25.63
CA LEU A 297 2.64 -5.53 -24.61
C LEU A 297 1.84 -4.27 -24.28
N VAL A 298 2.50 -3.10 -24.18
CA VAL A 298 1.82 -1.82 -23.99
C VAL A 298 0.82 -1.54 -25.11
N GLN A 299 1.24 -1.68 -26.38
CA GLN A 299 0.37 -1.48 -27.54
C GLN A 299 -0.84 -2.43 -27.50
N GLN A 300 -0.62 -3.71 -27.13
CA GLN A 300 -1.71 -4.67 -26.99
C GLN A 300 -2.70 -4.26 -25.89
N ILE A 301 -2.22 -3.79 -24.73
CA ILE A 301 -3.07 -3.32 -23.62
C ILE A 301 -3.90 -2.11 -24.04
N CYS A 302 -3.28 -1.13 -24.70
CA CYS A 302 -3.96 0.05 -25.25
C CYS A 302 -4.99 -0.35 -26.33
N SER A 303 -4.70 -1.39 -27.11
CA SER A 303 -5.63 -1.97 -28.10
C SER A 303 -6.74 -2.84 -27.50
N GLY A 304 -6.83 -2.93 -26.17
CA GLY A 304 -7.89 -3.65 -25.47
C GLY A 304 -7.53 -5.06 -24.98
N LEU A 305 -6.25 -5.47 -25.02
CA LEU A 305 -5.82 -6.73 -24.41
C LEU A 305 -6.17 -6.73 -22.92
N ARG A 306 -6.90 -7.75 -22.49
CA ARG A 306 -7.21 -8.06 -21.09
C ARG A 306 -6.94 -9.54 -20.84
N PRO A 307 -6.63 -9.93 -19.61
CA PRO A 307 -6.40 -11.33 -19.33
C PRO A 307 -7.74 -12.09 -19.33
N SER A 308 -7.72 -13.35 -19.78
CA SER A 308 -8.92 -14.19 -19.84
C SER A 308 -9.42 -14.58 -18.45
N VAL A 309 -10.73 -14.71 -18.29
CA VAL A 309 -11.30 -15.26 -17.05
C VAL A 309 -10.88 -16.72 -16.91
N ILE A 310 -10.37 -17.08 -15.73
CA ILE A 310 -9.89 -18.44 -15.44
C ILE A 310 -11.09 -19.36 -15.23
N SER A 311 -10.97 -20.61 -15.68
CA SER A 311 -12.02 -21.61 -15.46
C SER A 311 -12.25 -21.80 -13.97
N GLY A 312 -13.51 -21.81 -13.54
CA GLY A 312 -13.89 -21.90 -12.12
C GLY A 312 -13.93 -20.57 -11.37
N THR A 313 -13.57 -19.43 -11.99
CA THR A 313 -13.81 -18.11 -11.39
C THR A 313 -15.32 -17.85 -11.28
N PRO A 314 -15.86 -17.55 -10.09
CA PRO A 314 -17.27 -17.24 -9.88
C PRO A 314 -17.75 -16.07 -10.75
N LEU A 315 -18.99 -16.15 -11.19
CA LEU A 315 -19.56 -15.17 -12.11
C LEU A 315 -19.63 -13.76 -11.48
N VAL A 316 -19.95 -13.66 -10.19
CA VAL A 316 -19.98 -12.39 -9.46
C VAL A 316 -18.60 -11.73 -9.42
N PHE A 317 -17.56 -12.55 -9.22
CA PHE A 317 -16.16 -12.11 -9.17
C PHE A 317 -15.69 -11.61 -10.53
N SER A 318 -15.87 -12.42 -11.59
CA SER A 318 -15.41 -12.07 -12.92
C SER A 318 -16.12 -10.84 -13.49
N LYS A 319 -17.41 -10.65 -13.20
CA LYS A 319 -18.15 -9.43 -13.57
C LYS A 319 -17.53 -8.17 -12.97
N LEU A 320 -17.29 -8.14 -11.66
CA LEU A 320 -16.68 -6.99 -11.00
C LEU A 320 -15.24 -6.74 -11.50
N MET A 321 -14.46 -7.81 -11.64
CA MET A 321 -13.09 -7.74 -12.19
C MET A 321 -13.08 -7.11 -13.58
N LEU A 322 -13.96 -7.55 -14.49
CA LEU A 322 -14.03 -7.01 -15.86
C LEU A 322 -14.55 -5.56 -15.88
N GLN A 323 -15.42 -5.16 -14.94
CA GLN A 323 -15.82 -3.76 -14.78
C GLN A 323 -14.64 -2.88 -14.37
N CYS A 324 -13.80 -3.35 -13.43
CA CYS A 324 -12.56 -2.65 -13.05
C CYS A 324 -11.58 -2.52 -14.23
N LEU A 325 -11.53 -3.52 -15.12
CA LEU A 325 -10.65 -3.57 -16.29
C LEU A 325 -11.23 -2.88 -17.54
N ASN A 326 -12.36 -2.16 -17.42
CA ASN A 326 -12.99 -1.49 -18.55
C ASN A 326 -12.01 -0.51 -19.24
N ALA A 327 -12.04 -0.48 -20.57
CA ALA A 327 -11.22 0.44 -21.36
C ALA A 327 -11.55 1.91 -21.05
N SER A 328 -12.83 2.24 -20.87
CA SER A 328 -13.27 3.58 -20.47
C SER A 328 -13.08 3.78 -18.95
N PRO A 329 -12.26 4.76 -18.52
CA PRO A 329 -12.04 5.02 -17.10
C PRO A 329 -13.33 5.34 -16.34
N SER A 330 -14.25 6.11 -16.96
CA SER A 330 -15.52 6.52 -16.37
C SER A 330 -16.53 5.38 -16.21
N SER A 331 -16.29 4.24 -16.86
CA SER A 331 -17.12 3.04 -16.73
C SER A 331 -16.63 2.08 -15.64
N ARG A 332 -15.50 2.40 -15.00
CA ARG A 332 -14.97 1.62 -13.87
C ARG A 332 -15.71 2.03 -12.59
N PRO A 333 -15.95 1.09 -11.65
CA PRO A 333 -16.57 1.40 -10.38
C PRO A 333 -15.66 2.26 -9.49
N THR A 334 -16.23 2.94 -8.50
CA THR A 334 -15.44 3.64 -7.47
C THR A 334 -14.87 2.64 -6.45
N ALA A 335 -13.81 3.02 -5.73
CA ALA A 335 -13.26 2.20 -4.64
C ALA A 335 -14.31 1.91 -3.56
N SER A 336 -15.18 2.89 -3.25
CA SER A 336 -16.29 2.73 -2.31
C SER A 336 -17.30 1.67 -2.76
N HIS A 337 -17.65 1.64 -4.04
CA HIS A 337 -18.59 0.66 -4.59
C HIS A 337 -17.99 -0.75 -4.58
N ILE A 338 -16.70 -0.88 -4.91
CA ILE A 338 -15.99 -2.16 -4.83
C ILE A 338 -16.00 -2.69 -3.39
N LEU A 339 -15.70 -1.83 -2.40
CA LEU A 339 -15.70 -2.19 -0.99
C LEU A 339 -17.08 -2.70 -0.56
N GLU A 340 -18.15 -1.98 -0.93
CA GLU A 340 -19.54 -2.39 -0.67
C GLU A 340 -19.86 -3.75 -1.30
N CYS A 341 -19.46 -4.00 -2.55
CA CYS A 341 -19.64 -5.30 -3.18
C CYS A 341 -18.93 -6.43 -2.39
N LEU A 342 -17.69 -6.22 -1.96
CA LEU A 342 -16.90 -7.23 -1.25
C LEU A 342 -17.45 -7.50 0.17
N GLU A 343 -17.93 -6.48 0.87
CA GLU A 343 -18.60 -6.63 2.18
C GLU A 343 -19.91 -7.42 2.06
N ASN A 344 -20.66 -7.20 0.98
CA ASN A 344 -21.86 -7.97 0.68
C ASN A 344 -21.53 -9.44 0.36
N TRP A 345 -20.42 -9.70 -0.34
CA TRP A 345 -19.97 -11.07 -0.62
C TRP A 345 -19.59 -11.82 0.65
N ILE A 346 -18.92 -11.15 1.60
CA ILE A 346 -18.55 -11.76 2.89
C ILE A 346 -19.78 -12.15 3.72
N SER A 347 -20.81 -11.30 3.68
CA SER A 347 -22.06 -11.53 4.43
C SER A 347 -22.87 -12.71 3.89
N ASP A 348 -22.69 -13.09 2.62
CA ASP A 348 -23.44 -14.14 1.93
C ASP A 348 -22.53 -15.06 1.11
N LEU A 349 -21.36 -15.39 1.69
CA LEU A 349 -20.26 -16.05 1.00
C LEU A 349 -20.69 -17.43 0.45
N SER A 350 -21.45 -18.20 1.23
CA SER A 350 -21.90 -19.55 0.89
C SER A 350 -22.94 -19.60 -0.24
N SER A 351 -23.64 -18.50 -0.54
CA SER A 351 -24.61 -18.47 -1.66
C SER A 351 -23.97 -18.03 -2.97
N GLN A 352 -22.85 -17.31 -2.89
CA GLN A 352 -22.20 -16.65 -4.03
C GLN A 352 -20.95 -17.39 -4.53
N PHE A 353 -20.38 -18.25 -3.69
CA PHE A 353 -19.15 -18.98 -3.94
C PHE A 353 -19.37 -20.45 -3.53
N ASP A 354 -19.23 -21.38 -4.48
CA ASP A 354 -19.21 -22.80 -4.17
C ASP A 354 -17.90 -23.15 -3.43
N ASP A 355 -17.98 -24.06 -2.44
CA ASP A 355 -16.80 -24.64 -1.77
C ASP A 355 -15.81 -23.60 -1.18
N THR A 356 -16.33 -22.59 -0.48
CA THR A 356 -15.60 -21.37 -0.05
C THR A 356 -14.35 -21.55 0.79
N ASP A 357 -14.25 -22.67 1.50
CA ASP A 357 -13.15 -23.01 2.42
C ASP A 357 -12.25 -24.13 1.84
N ILE A 358 -12.57 -24.64 0.65
CA ILE A 358 -11.71 -25.57 -0.07
C ILE A 358 -10.73 -24.72 -0.87
N PRO A 359 -9.42 -24.89 -0.66
CA PRO A 359 -8.45 -24.25 -1.53
C PRO A 359 -8.72 -24.68 -2.96
N PHE A 360 -8.96 -23.72 -3.86
CA PHE A 360 -9.02 -24.07 -5.27
C PHE A 360 -7.59 -24.40 -5.69
N VAL A 361 -7.27 -25.70 -5.70
CA VAL A 361 -6.05 -26.20 -6.32
C VAL A 361 -6.22 -25.87 -7.80
N ASN A 362 -5.65 -24.75 -8.22
CA ASN A 362 -5.54 -24.50 -9.65
C ASN A 362 -4.59 -25.57 -10.19
N LEU A 363 -5.12 -26.68 -10.72
CA LEU A 363 -4.34 -27.74 -11.37
C LEU A 363 -3.54 -27.17 -12.55
N GLU A 364 -4.00 -26.06 -13.14
CA GLU A 364 -3.19 -25.30 -14.10
C GLU A 364 -1.98 -24.63 -13.45
N LYS A 365 -1.96 -24.33 -12.15
CA LYS A 365 -0.77 -23.81 -11.43
C LYS A 365 0.38 -24.83 -11.45
N LEU A 366 0.06 -26.13 -11.34
CA LEU A 366 1.04 -27.22 -11.46
C LEU A 366 1.55 -27.39 -12.91
N SER A 367 0.71 -27.16 -13.92
CA SER A 367 1.13 -27.22 -15.33
C SER A 367 1.77 -25.92 -15.85
N LEU A 368 1.34 -24.74 -15.39
CA LEU A 368 1.88 -23.42 -15.76
C LEU A 368 3.19 -23.12 -15.04
N GLN A 369 3.46 -23.69 -13.87
CA GLN A 369 4.82 -23.65 -13.31
C GLN A 369 5.85 -24.39 -14.20
N SER A 370 5.41 -25.28 -15.11
CA SER A 370 6.29 -25.86 -16.12
C SER A 370 6.54 -24.94 -17.33
N SER A 371 5.71 -23.90 -17.53
CA SER A 371 6.00 -22.80 -18.46
C SER A 371 6.63 -21.64 -17.69
N LEU A 372 7.97 -21.56 -17.71
CA LEU A 372 8.71 -20.46 -17.08
C LEU A 372 8.08 -19.10 -17.45
N CYS A 373 7.92 -18.23 -16.45
CA CYS A 373 7.72 -16.81 -16.72
C CYS A 373 8.77 -16.35 -17.73
N HIS A 374 8.35 -15.62 -18.76
CA HIS A 374 9.25 -15.09 -19.75
C HIS A 374 10.35 -14.26 -19.06
N GLU A 375 11.62 -14.45 -19.41
CA GLU A 375 12.76 -13.82 -18.72
C GLU A 375 12.71 -12.28 -18.71
N LYS A 376 12.01 -11.70 -19.69
CA LYS A 376 11.77 -10.25 -19.84
C LYS A 376 10.46 -9.77 -19.19
N ALA A 377 9.75 -10.63 -18.46
CA ALA A 377 8.62 -10.23 -17.63
C ALA A 377 9.15 -9.57 -16.35
N ILE A 378 8.70 -8.35 -16.07
CA ILE A 378 9.25 -7.51 -15.00
C ILE A 378 8.12 -7.03 -14.10
N TYR A 379 8.26 -7.31 -12.80
CA TYR A 379 7.25 -7.01 -11.76
C TYR A 379 7.75 -6.04 -10.68
N TYR A 380 8.79 -5.27 -10.97
CA TYR A 380 9.22 -4.15 -10.14
C TYR A 380 9.00 -2.84 -10.90
N SER A 381 8.66 -1.79 -10.15
CA SER A 381 8.42 -0.47 -10.71
C SER A 381 9.67 0.06 -11.39
N ARG A 382 9.53 0.52 -12.64
CA ARG A 382 10.63 1.10 -13.43
C ARG A 382 10.13 2.26 -14.28
N PRO A 383 11.03 3.13 -14.75
CA PRO A 383 10.66 4.14 -15.73
C PRO A 383 10.21 3.48 -17.05
N LEU A 384 9.12 3.97 -17.62
CA LEU A 384 8.51 3.44 -18.85
C LEU A 384 8.72 4.34 -20.06
N GLY A 385 9.39 5.49 -19.90
CA GLY A 385 9.60 6.45 -20.99
C GLY A 385 10.26 5.85 -22.24
N SER A 386 11.26 4.97 -22.10
CA SER A 386 11.90 4.30 -23.24
C SER A 386 11.02 3.25 -23.91
N VAL A 387 10.10 2.65 -23.16
CA VAL A 387 9.12 1.69 -23.69
C VAL A 387 8.09 2.45 -24.52
N ILE A 388 7.60 3.57 -23.99
CA ILE A 388 6.59 4.40 -24.64
C ILE A 388 7.16 5.14 -25.86
N SER A 389 8.39 5.65 -25.81
CA SER A 389 9.02 6.34 -26.96
C SER A 389 9.10 5.44 -28.20
N SER A 390 9.38 4.14 -28.00
CA SER A 390 9.43 3.17 -29.10
C SER A 390 8.08 2.89 -29.78
N LEU A 391 6.95 3.35 -29.20
CA LEU A 391 5.64 3.29 -29.86
C LEU A 391 5.51 4.38 -30.93
N PHE A 392 6.06 5.57 -30.67
CA PHE A 392 5.97 6.73 -31.58
C PHE A 392 7.00 6.68 -32.72
N ASP A 393 8.06 5.89 -32.58
CA ASP A 393 9.06 5.68 -33.65
C ASP A 393 8.53 4.80 -34.80
N ILE A 394 7.37 4.14 -34.63
CA ILE A 394 6.79 3.23 -35.63
C ILE A 394 5.81 3.97 -36.58
N GLU A 395 5.39 5.20 -36.26
CA GLU A 395 4.48 5.99 -37.11
C GLU A 395 5.17 6.80 -38.23
N PHE A 396 6.50 6.75 -38.33
CA PHE A 396 7.28 7.45 -39.36
C PHE A 396 8.12 6.51 -40.23
N PHE A 397 7.51 5.54 -40.90
CA PHE A 397 8.09 4.91 -42.11
C PHE A 397 7.03 4.49 -43.11
#